data_AF-A0A969JY79-F1
#
_entry.id   AF-A0A969JY79-F1
#
_cell.length_a   1.000
_cell.length_b   1.000
_cell.length_c   1.000
_cell.angle_alpha   90.00
_cell.angle_beta   90.00
_cell.angle_gamma   90.00
#
_symmetry.space_group_name_H-M   'P 1'
#
loop_
_entity.id
_entity.type
_entity.pdbx_description
1 polymer ?
#
loop_
_entity_poly.entity_id
_entity_poly.type
_entity_poly.pdbx_seq_one_letter_code
_entity_poly.pdbx_strand_id
1 'polypeptide(L)'
;MKKRYVIYIGVLLLILFGGAMGSDPVSGWLDLNYSFSPVRPVIQLPGEVVVHWPEGSPLDGPFGHGLTNTFIAALITFGAILILMFSLRPRSRSADEVPTGFYNFFELIFEGAYNYVERSAGKWTKTFFPFFMTFILWILISNWIGLVPGVDSIGKWENIPHFRGEQAAQIEYEAAIAAGKSEAEAEEEAHHMFEEVEHQVAELNNAAMQQGPSWLIRAQTKMAKTHPIQSGPLSPLCVRLLLISTSPWLSPSFL
;
A
#
# COMPACT_ATOMS: atom_id res chain seq x y z
N MET A 1 16.16 47.40 19.25
CA MET A 1 16.74 46.52 18.22
C MET A 1 16.16 46.88 16.86
N LYS A 2 16.98 47.00 15.80
CA LYS A 2 16.46 47.32 14.45
C LYS A 2 15.56 46.17 13.98
N LYS A 3 14.40 46.46 13.36
CA LYS A 3 13.39 45.46 12.92
C LYS A 3 13.99 44.26 12.16
N ARG A 4 15.07 44.50 11.41
CA ARG A 4 15.88 43.49 10.72
C ARG A 4 16.46 42.38 11.61
N TYR A 5 16.87 42.69 12.84
CA TYR A 5 17.43 41.66 13.75
C TYR A 5 16.36 40.72 14.31
N VAL A 6 15.12 41.18 14.43
CA VAL A 6 14.00 40.33 14.87
C VAL A 6 13.70 39.26 13.80
N ILE A 7 13.83 39.62 12.52
CA ILE A 7 13.66 38.69 11.40
C ILE A 7 14.79 37.65 11.40
N TYR A 8 16.05 38.07 11.55
CA TYR A 8 17.18 37.12 11.60
C TYR A 8 17.10 36.17 12.80
N ILE A 9 16.70 36.67 13.97
CA ILE A 9 16.52 35.84 15.17
C ILE A 9 15.36 34.87 14.99
N GLY A 10 14.25 35.29 14.35
CA GLY A 10 13.13 34.41 14.04
C GLY A 10 13.50 33.30 13.06
N VAL A 11 14.28 33.61 12.02
CA VAL A 11 14.78 32.60 11.07
C VAL A 11 15.75 31.64 11.73
N LEU A 12 16.66 32.14 12.58
CA LEU A 12 17.58 31.30 13.35
C LEU A 12 16.80 30.36 14.30
N LEU A 13 15.80 30.88 15.01
CA LEU A 13 14.94 30.08 15.88
C LEU A 13 14.13 29.05 15.10
N LEU A 14 13.64 29.37 13.90
CA LEU A 14 12.91 28.43 13.05
C LEU A 14 13.81 27.30 12.54
N ILE A 15 15.06 27.61 12.19
CA ILE A 15 16.05 26.60 11.79
C ILE A 15 16.42 25.71 12.97
N LEU A 16 16.65 26.30 14.15
CA LEU A 16 16.99 25.55 15.37
C LEU A 16 15.82 24.71 15.88
N PHE A 17 14.60 25.24 15.84
CA PHE A 17 13.39 24.54 16.27
C PHE A 17 12.97 23.46 15.26
N GLY A 18 13.10 23.73 13.96
CA GLY A 18 12.88 22.76 12.90
C GLY A 18 13.87 21.59 12.94
N GLY A 19 15.10 21.82 13.39
CA GLY A 19 16.10 20.77 13.62
C GLY A 19 15.86 19.95 14.90
N ALA A 20 15.31 20.57 15.96
CA ALA A 20 15.13 19.92 17.26
C ALA A 20 13.92 18.97 17.36
N MET A 21 12.92 19.09 16.48
CA MET A 21 11.73 18.22 16.52
C MET A 21 11.85 16.93 15.69
N GLY A 22 12.95 16.73 14.97
CA GLY A 22 13.10 15.65 14.00
C GLY A 22 14.07 14.51 14.35
N SER A 23 14.72 14.51 15.52
CA SER A 23 15.72 13.49 15.86
C SER A 23 15.66 13.01 17.30
N ASP A 24 15.97 11.73 17.43
CA ASP A 24 16.28 10.98 18.65
C ASP A 24 17.29 11.73 19.54
N PRO A 25 17.13 11.65 20.88
CA PRO A 25 17.84 12.52 21.83
C PRO A 25 19.35 12.27 21.96
N VAL A 26 19.94 11.38 21.17
CA VAL A 26 21.34 10.94 21.32
C VAL A 26 22.26 11.45 20.19
N SER A 27 21.73 11.81 19.02
CA SER A 27 22.50 12.03 17.78
C SER A 27 22.13 13.33 17.03
N GLY A 28 21.51 14.28 17.72
CA GLY A 28 21.07 15.55 17.15
C GLY A 28 22.16 16.28 16.34
N TRP A 29 21.74 16.82 15.19
CA TRP A 29 22.42 17.76 14.27
C TRP A 29 23.76 17.35 13.62
N LEU A 30 24.44 16.29 14.06
CA LEU A 30 25.74 15.87 13.52
C LEU A 30 25.72 14.63 12.63
N ASP A 31 24.57 13.96 12.50
CA ASP A 31 24.42 12.79 11.64
C ASP A 31 24.37 13.18 10.14
N LEU A 32 25.56 13.34 9.56
CA LEU A 32 25.79 13.50 8.11
C LEU A 32 25.20 12.33 7.30
N ASN A 33 24.89 11.21 7.96
CA ASN A 33 24.31 10.01 7.40
C ASN A 33 22.89 10.21 6.87
N TYR A 34 22.13 11.19 7.38
CA TYR A 34 20.76 11.44 6.91
C TYR A 34 20.72 12.13 5.53
N SER A 35 21.75 12.95 5.25
CA SER A 35 21.91 13.63 3.95
C SER A 35 22.28 12.67 2.81
N PHE A 36 22.74 11.46 3.14
CA PHE A 36 23.08 10.39 2.20
C PHE A 36 22.28 9.11 2.48
N SER A 37 21.14 9.20 3.17
CA SER A 37 20.22 8.07 3.21
C SER A 37 19.93 7.70 1.75
N PRO A 38 20.22 6.46 1.33
CA PRO A 38 20.01 6.07 -0.05
C PRO A 38 18.56 6.36 -0.38
N VAL A 39 18.32 7.04 -1.51
CA VAL A 39 16.96 7.27 -2.01
C VAL A 39 16.32 5.90 -2.04
N ARG A 40 15.37 5.65 -1.13
CA ARG A 40 14.69 4.37 -1.09
C ARG A 40 14.09 4.19 -2.48
N PRO A 41 14.38 3.07 -3.18
CA PRO A 41 13.75 2.84 -4.46
C PRO A 41 12.24 2.93 -4.21
N VAL A 42 11.57 3.81 -4.94
CA VAL A 42 10.11 3.86 -4.90
C VAL A 42 9.67 2.56 -5.54
N ILE A 43 9.26 1.60 -4.73
CA ILE A 43 8.62 0.37 -5.19
C ILE A 43 7.27 0.79 -5.77
N GLN A 44 7.26 1.14 -7.05
CA GLN A 44 6.03 1.40 -7.80
C GLN A 44 5.46 0.05 -8.21
N LEU A 45 4.71 -0.57 -7.31
CA LEU A 45 3.93 -1.75 -7.66
C LEU A 45 2.82 -1.31 -8.64
N PRO A 46 2.70 -1.95 -9.81
CA PRO A 46 1.54 -1.72 -10.67
C PRO A 46 0.27 -2.08 -9.89
N GLY A 47 -0.82 -1.38 -10.19
CA GLY A 47 -2.10 -1.63 -9.51
C GLY A 47 -2.52 -3.10 -9.69
N GLU A 48 -2.67 -3.80 -8.56
CA GLU A 48 -3.10 -5.21 -8.54
C GLU A 48 -4.51 -5.34 -9.14
N VAL A 49 -4.70 -6.35 -10.00
CA VAL A 49 -6.01 -6.69 -10.57
C VAL A 49 -6.82 -7.45 -9.53
N VAL A 50 -7.83 -6.79 -8.97
CA VAL A 50 -8.73 -7.39 -7.98
C VAL A 50 -9.81 -8.24 -8.63
N VAL A 51 -10.27 -7.88 -9.84
CA VAL A 51 -11.30 -8.65 -10.55
C VAL A 51 -10.88 -8.84 -11.99
N HIS A 52 -10.55 -10.07 -12.37
CA HIS A 52 -10.23 -10.41 -13.75
C HIS A 52 -11.48 -10.40 -14.62
N TRP A 53 -11.36 -9.89 -15.84
CA TRP A 53 -12.42 -10.03 -16.83
C TRP A 53 -12.50 -11.49 -17.32
N PRO A 54 -13.67 -11.96 -17.77
CA PRO A 54 -13.75 -13.24 -18.46
C PRO A 54 -12.84 -13.25 -19.69
N GLU A 55 -12.05 -14.31 -19.85
CA GLU A 55 -11.14 -14.50 -21.00
C GLU A 55 -11.95 -14.40 -22.31
N GLY A 56 -11.51 -13.52 -23.21
CA GLY A 56 -12.20 -13.26 -24.49
C GLY A 56 -13.40 -12.32 -24.43
N SER A 57 -13.64 -11.66 -23.29
CA SER A 57 -14.64 -10.60 -23.22
C SER A 57 -14.23 -9.37 -24.07
N PRO A 58 -15.19 -8.60 -24.62
CA PRO A 58 -14.87 -7.37 -25.36
C PRO A 58 -14.13 -6.29 -24.56
N LEU A 59 -14.00 -6.48 -23.25
CA LEU A 59 -13.34 -5.57 -22.31
C LEU A 59 -11.89 -5.97 -22.03
N ASP A 60 -11.51 -7.21 -22.30
CA ASP A 60 -10.16 -7.74 -22.10
C ASP A 60 -9.21 -7.20 -23.19
N GLY A 61 -8.18 -6.48 -22.76
CA GLY A 61 -7.25 -5.75 -23.63
C GLY A 61 -7.44 -4.23 -23.55
N PRO A 62 -8.50 -3.63 -24.15
CA PRO A 62 -8.69 -2.17 -24.17
C PRO A 62 -8.79 -1.53 -22.78
N PHE A 63 -9.30 -2.25 -21.79
CA PHE A 63 -9.42 -1.80 -20.39
C PHE A 63 -8.54 -2.60 -19.44
N GLY A 64 -7.49 -3.25 -19.98
CA GLY A 64 -6.64 -4.18 -19.23
C GLY A 64 -7.30 -5.53 -18.98
N HIS A 65 -6.65 -6.37 -18.16
CA HIS A 65 -7.10 -7.73 -17.86
C HIS A 65 -8.07 -7.82 -16.67
N GLY A 66 -8.46 -6.67 -16.09
CA GLY A 66 -9.41 -6.62 -14.99
C GLY A 66 -9.52 -5.26 -14.32
N LEU A 67 -10.35 -5.18 -13.28
CA LEU A 67 -10.45 -4.01 -12.39
C LEU A 67 -9.29 -4.00 -11.41
N THR A 68 -8.49 -2.94 -11.44
CA THR A 68 -7.37 -2.75 -10.51
C THR A 68 -7.81 -2.10 -9.20
N ASN A 69 -7.09 -2.35 -8.11
CA ASN A 69 -7.33 -1.66 -6.83
C ASN A 69 -7.33 -0.13 -7.02
N THR A 70 -6.35 0.40 -7.75
CA THR A 70 -6.25 1.83 -8.05
C THR A 70 -7.49 2.37 -8.78
N PHE A 71 -8.06 1.60 -9.72
CA PHE A 71 -9.27 1.99 -10.42
C PHE A 71 -10.49 2.00 -9.49
N ILE A 72 -10.61 0.99 -8.61
CA ILE A 72 -11.67 0.93 -7.60
C ILE A 72 -11.55 2.09 -6.61
N ALA A 73 -10.34 2.39 -6.14
CA ALA A 73 -10.07 3.53 -5.26
C ALA A 73 -10.42 4.87 -5.93
N ALA A 74 -10.14 5.01 -7.23
CA ALA A 74 -10.55 6.17 -8.01
C ALA A 74 -12.08 6.30 -8.11
N LEU A 75 -12.81 5.18 -8.30
CA LEU A 75 -14.27 5.17 -8.29
C LEU A 75 -14.85 5.54 -6.91
N ILE A 76 -14.25 5.05 -5.83
CA ILE A 76 -14.66 5.41 -4.46
C ILE A 76 -14.45 6.91 -4.24
N THR A 77 -13.29 7.44 -4.64
CA THR A 77 -12.98 8.88 -4.58
C THR A 77 -14.00 9.69 -5.35
N PHE A 78 -14.32 9.27 -6.58
CA PHE A 78 -15.34 9.91 -7.41
C PHE A 78 -16.72 9.88 -6.73
N GLY A 79 -17.12 8.73 -6.17
CA GLY A 79 -18.37 8.59 -5.42
C GLY A 79 -18.43 9.51 -4.20
N ALA A 80 -17.34 9.61 -3.43
CA ALA A 80 -17.24 10.52 -2.28
C ALA A 80 -17.39 11.99 -2.69
N ILE A 81 -16.75 12.40 -3.80
CA ILE A 81 -16.92 13.74 -4.36
C ILE A 81 -18.37 13.99 -4.77
N LEU A 82 -19.03 13.04 -5.43
CA LEU A 82 -20.43 13.17 -5.80
C LEU A 82 -21.32 13.33 -4.57
N ILE A 83 -21.14 12.50 -3.54
CA ILE A 83 -21.89 12.60 -2.28
C ILE A 83 -21.71 13.97 -1.64
N LEU A 84 -20.46 14.46 -1.59
CA LEU A 84 -20.16 15.81 -1.08
C LEU A 84 -20.89 16.89 -1.90
N MET A 85 -20.84 16.81 -3.23
CA MET A 85 -21.55 17.74 -4.12
C MET A 85 -23.06 17.71 -3.90
N PHE A 86 -23.68 16.53 -3.76
CA PHE A 86 -25.10 16.39 -3.47
C PHE A 86 -25.46 16.91 -2.08
N SER A 87 -24.60 16.72 -1.10
CA SER A 87 -24.78 17.22 0.28
C SER A 87 -24.67 18.75 0.38
N LEU A 88 -23.84 19.37 -0.47
CA LEU A 88 -23.66 20.83 -0.55
C LEU A 88 -24.65 21.51 -1.50
N ARG A 89 -25.54 20.76 -2.17
CA ARG A 89 -26.57 21.39 -3.00
C ARG A 89 -27.45 22.27 -2.11
N PRO A 90 -27.69 23.53 -2.49
CA PRO A 90 -28.65 24.36 -1.80
C PRO A 90 -30.00 23.68 -1.89
N ARG A 91 -30.47 23.10 -0.77
CA ARG A 91 -31.82 22.62 -0.64
C ARG A 91 -32.68 23.86 -0.68
N SER A 92 -33.32 24.14 -1.82
CA SER A 92 -34.21 25.29 -2.06
C SER A 92 -34.92 25.70 -0.77
N ARG A 93 -34.34 26.66 -0.07
CA ARG A 93 -34.83 27.24 1.17
C ARG A 93 -34.75 28.73 0.96
N SER A 94 -35.88 29.37 1.25
CA SER A 94 -36.19 30.76 0.96
C SER A 94 -35.00 31.67 1.26
N ALA A 95 -34.84 32.73 0.46
CA ALA A 95 -33.70 33.67 0.48
C ALA A 95 -33.48 34.43 1.81
N ASP A 96 -34.16 34.05 2.88
CA ASP A 96 -34.24 34.74 4.16
C ASP A 96 -33.81 33.85 5.35
N GLU A 97 -33.30 32.64 5.06
CA GLU A 97 -32.83 31.71 6.08
C GLU A 97 -31.29 31.78 6.20
N VAL A 98 -30.80 32.23 7.36
CA VAL A 98 -29.37 32.32 7.66
C VAL A 98 -28.73 30.92 7.51
N PRO A 99 -27.72 30.73 6.64
CA PRO A 99 -27.10 29.43 6.46
C PRO A 99 -26.42 28.99 7.78
N THR A 100 -26.86 27.87 8.35
CA THR A 100 -26.38 27.37 9.64
C THR A 100 -25.48 26.13 9.48
N GLY A 101 -24.40 26.09 10.27
CA GLY A 101 -23.55 24.89 10.44
C GLY A 101 -22.54 24.62 9.32
N PHE A 102 -22.51 23.37 8.84
CA PHE A 102 -21.51 22.85 7.89
C PHE A 102 -21.48 23.61 6.55
N TYR A 103 -22.62 24.12 6.07
CA TYR A 103 -22.67 24.88 4.82
C TYR A 103 -21.84 26.16 4.91
N ASN A 104 -21.91 26.91 6.02
CA ASN A 104 -21.14 28.14 6.23
C ASN A 104 -19.63 27.89 6.24
N PHE A 105 -19.18 26.76 6.79
CA PHE A 105 -17.77 26.36 6.74
C PHE A 105 -17.29 26.12 5.31
N PHE A 106 -18.08 25.39 4.51
CA PHE A 106 -17.75 25.18 3.10
C PHE A 106 -17.84 26.48 2.30
N GLU A 107 -18.84 27.31 2.51
CA GLU A 107 -18.95 28.64 1.87
C GLU A 107 -17.70 29.48 2.11
N LEU A 108 -17.22 29.55 3.35
CA LEU A 108 -15.97 30.23 3.70
C LEU A 108 -14.74 29.64 2.98
N ILE A 109 -14.66 28.32 2.84
CA ILE A 109 -13.57 27.66 2.09
C ILE A 109 -13.67 27.99 0.60
N PHE A 110 -14.86 27.88 0.00
CA PHE A 110 -15.07 28.14 -1.43
C PHE A 110 -14.83 29.61 -1.77
N GLU A 111 -15.28 30.53 -0.92
CA GLU A 111 -15.01 31.97 -1.07
C GLU A 111 -13.51 32.27 -0.92
N GLY A 112 -12.84 31.68 0.09
CA GLY A 112 -11.39 31.80 0.27
C GLY A 112 -10.61 31.28 -0.93
N ALA A 113 -10.99 30.12 -1.46
CA ALA A 113 -10.39 29.53 -2.65
C ALA A 113 -10.66 30.38 -3.90
N TYR A 114 -11.88 30.93 -4.04
CA TYR A 114 -12.23 31.80 -5.16
C TYR A 114 -11.40 33.08 -5.16
N ASN A 115 -11.28 33.73 -3.99
CA ASN A 115 -10.44 34.92 -3.81
C ASN A 115 -8.95 34.63 -4.07
N TYR A 116 -8.47 33.45 -3.69
CA TYR A 116 -7.10 33.02 -4.00
C TYR A 116 -6.89 32.90 -5.52
N VAL A 117 -7.80 32.24 -6.21
CA VAL A 117 -7.74 32.11 -7.68
C VAL A 117 -7.90 33.47 -8.34
N GLU A 118 -8.77 34.33 -7.84
CA GLU A 118 -8.99 35.68 -8.38
C GLU A 118 -7.72 36.53 -8.34
N ARG A 119 -6.99 36.47 -7.23
CA ARG A 119 -5.71 37.16 -7.08
C ARG A 119 -4.62 36.62 -8.03
N SER A 120 -4.73 35.36 -8.45
CA SER A 120 -3.73 34.70 -9.30
C SER A 120 -4.08 34.77 -10.80
N ALA A 121 -5.30 34.41 -11.17
CA ALA A 121 -5.77 34.28 -12.55
C ALA A 121 -6.58 35.50 -13.06
N GLY A 122 -6.99 36.41 -12.17
CA GLY A 122 -7.69 37.65 -12.50
C GLY A 122 -8.95 37.42 -13.34
N LYS A 123 -8.96 37.91 -14.59
CA LYS A 123 -10.11 37.81 -15.50
C LYS A 123 -10.53 36.38 -15.86
N TRP A 124 -9.62 35.41 -15.74
CA TRP A 124 -9.87 34.01 -16.10
C TRP A 124 -10.43 33.16 -14.96
N THR A 125 -10.65 33.77 -13.79
CA THR A 125 -11.07 33.08 -12.56
C THR A 125 -12.32 32.25 -12.75
N LYS A 126 -13.37 32.79 -13.38
CA LYS A 126 -14.63 32.04 -13.57
C LYS A 126 -14.46 30.77 -14.41
N THR A 127 -13.50 30.76 -15.33
CA THR A 127 -13.21 29.60 -16.19
C THR A 127 -12.24 28.63 -15.53
N PHE A 128 -11.24 29.14 -14.79
CA PHE A 128 -10.20 28.33 -14.18
C PHE A 128 -10.60 27.74 -12.82
N PHE A 129 -11.41 28.46 -12.05
CA PHE A 129 -11.84 28.08 -10.71
C PHE A 129 -12.46 26.67 -10.63
N PRO A 130 -13.37 26.25 -11.54
CA PRO A 130 -13.92 24.89 -11.49
C PRO A 130 -12.84 23.81 -11.59
N PHE A 131 -11.88 23.96 -12.50
CA PHE A 131 -10.78 22.99 -12.66
C PHE A 131 -9.87 22.96 -11.43
N PHE A 132 -9.50 24.15 -10.93
CA PHE A 132 -8.69 24.28 -9.71
C PHE A 132 -9.36 23.59 -8.53
N MET A 133 -10.65 23.84 -8.32
CA MET A 133 -11.42 23.21 -7.25
C MET A 133 -11.54 21.70 -7.43
N THR A 134 -11.74 21.21 -8.66
CA THR A 134 -11.76 19.77 -8.93
C THR A 134 -10.45 19.10 -8.56
N PHE A 135 -9.30 19.67 -8.94
CA PHE A 135 -8.00 19.09 -8.58
C PHE A 135 -7.76 19.10 -7.08
N ILE A 136 -8.08 20.19 -6.39
CA ILE A 136 -7.95 20.26 -4.93
C ILE A 136 -8.83 19.22 -4.25
N LEU A 137 -10.12 19.15 -4.61
CA LEU A 137 -11.05 18.20 -4.02
C LEU A 137 -10.64 16.75 -4.32
N TRP A 138 -10.21 16.47 -5.55
CA TRP A 138 -9.72 15.16 -5.94
C TRP A 138 -8.53 14.71 -5.10
N ILE A 139 -7.49 15.54 -5.02
CA ILE A 139 -6.27 15.22 -4.28
C ILE A 139 -6.57 15.09 -2.78
N LEU A 140 -7.35 16.02 -2.23
CA LEU A 140 -7.71 16.00 -0.81
C LEU A 140 -8.44 14.72 -0.44
N ILE A 141 -9.49 14.36 -1.18
CA ILE A 141 -10.33 13.19 -0.88
C ILE A 141 -9.57 11.89 -1.16
N SER A 142 -8.81 11.82 -2.26
CA SER A 142 -7.98 10.65 -2.57
C SER A 142 -6.97 10.36 -1.45
N ASN A 143 -6.34 11.40 -0.90
CA ASN A 143 -5.40 11.25 0.22
C ASN A 143 -6.11 10.91 1.53
N TRP A 144 -7.31 11.45 1.76
CA TRP A 144 -8.08 11.15 2.98
C TRP A 144 -8.61 9.71 3.00
N ILE A 145 -8.99 9.17 1.83
CA ILE A 145 -9.39 7.76 1.72
C ILE A 145 -8.22 6.84 2.09
N GLY A 146 -7.00 7.17 1.68
CA GLY A 146 -5.81 6.40 2.07
C GLY A 146 -5.51 6.41 3.58
N LEU A 147 -6.03 7.38 4.34
CA LEU A 147 -5.90 7.43 5.80
C LEU A 147 -6.95 6.55 6.52
N VAL A 148 -7.98 6.07 5.80
CA VAL A 148 -9.02 5.24 6.40
C VAL A 148 -8.44 3.86 6.72
N PRO A 149 -8.44 3.44 8.01
CA PRO A 149 -7.95 2.13 8.37
C PRO A 149 -8.80 1.05 7.67
N GLY A 150 -8.13 0.15 6.95
CA GLY A 150 -8.79 -0.88 6.13
C GLY A 150 -8.61 -0.68 4.62
N VAL A 151 -8.35 0.54 4.15
CA VAL A 151 -7.90 0.77 2.77
C VAL A 151 -6.48 0.20 2.64
N ASP A 152 -6.25 -0.59 1.60
CA ASP A 152 -5.04 -1.41 1.37
C ASP A 152 -4.68 -2.48 2.43
N SER A 153 -5.38 -2.53 3.57
CA SER A 153 -5.17 -3.57 4.60
C SER A 153 -6.05 -4.81 4.38
N ILE A 154 -7.14 -4.68 3.62
CA ILE A 154 -8.06 -5.78 3.30
C ILE A 154 -7.67 -6.32 1.92
N GLY A 155 -6.78 -7.32 1.93
CA GLY A 155 -6.35 -8.04 0.74
C GLY A 155 -7.02 -9.41 0.60
N LYS A 156 -6.83 -10.04 -0.57
CA LYS A 156 -7.13 -11.47 -0.71
C LYS A 156 -6.00 -12.28 -0.09
N TRP A 157 -6.34 -13.48 0.38
CA TRP A 157 -5.32 -14.45 0.80
C TRP A 157 -4.64 -15.03 -0.44
N GLU A 158 -3.61 -14.34 -0.93
CA GLU A 158 -2.69 -14.85 -1.94
C GLU A 158 -1.38 -15.29 -1.30
N ASN A 159 -0.74 -16.32 -1.86
CA ASN A 159 0.62 -16.64 -1.46
C ASN A 159 1.55 -15.74 -2.25
N ILE A 160 2.19 -14.79 -1.61
CA ILE A 160 3.10 -13.88 -2.31
C ILE A 160 4.33 -14.71 -2.76
N PRO A 161 4.53 -14.92 -4.08
CA PRO A 161 5.49 -15.89 -4.58
C PRO A 161 6.93 -15.49 -4.22
N HIS A 162 7.21 -14.19 -4.24
CA HIS A 162 8.49 -13.62 -3.87
C HIS A 162 8.89 -13.91 -2.41
N PHE A 163 7.99 -13.67 -1.44
CA PHE A 163 8.29 -13.92 -0.01
C PHE A 163 8.50 -15.41 0.29
N ARG A 164 7.78 -16.29 -0.40
CA ARG A 164 7.97 -17.74 -0.30
C ARG A 164 9.32 -18.16 -0.89
N GLY A 165 9.67 -17.58 -2.05
CA GLY A 165 10.97 -17.76 -2.69
C GLY A 165 12.11 -17.34 -1.77
N GLU A 166 12.05 -16.14 -1.19
CA GLU A 166 13.09 -15.66 -0.26
C GLU A 166 13.25 -16.57 0.97
N GLN A 167 12.13 -17.01 1.57
CA GLN A 167 12.18 -17.95 2.70
C GLN A 167 12.84 -19.28 2.32
N ALA A 168 12.51 -19.83 1.14
CA ALA A 168 13.10 -21.07 0.66
C ALA A 168 14.58 -20.91 0.33
N ALA A 169 14.95 -19.80 -0.32
CA ALA A 169 16.33 -19.46 -0.65
C ALA A 169 17.19 -19.30 0.59
N GLN A 170 16.67 -18.64 1.63
CA GLN A 170 17.39 -18.45 2.89
C GLN A 170 17.64 -19.77 3.62
N ILE A 171 16.64 -20.67 3.64
CA ILE A 171 16.79 -22.01 4.23
C ILE A 171 17.82 -22.83 3.45
N GLU A 172 17.77 -22.79 2.11
CA GLU A 172 18.71 -23.53 1.25
C GLU A 172 20.14 -23.00 1.38
N TYR A 173 20.31 -21.67 1.44
CA TYR A 173 21.59 -21.02 1.69
C TYR A 173 22.19 -21.48 3.02
N GLU A 174 21.42 -21.45 4.11
CA GLU A 174 21.88 -21.91 5.42
C GLU A 174 22.24 -23.40 5.42
N ALA A 175 21.48 -24.23 4.69
CA ALA A 175 21.74 -25.66 4.54
C ALA A 175 23.01 -25.94 3.72
N ALA A 176 23.25 -25.20 2.63
CA ALA A 176 24.43 -25.32 1.78
C ALA A 176 25.72 -24.92 2.51
N ILE A 177 25.68 -23.83 3.28
CA ILE A 177 26.79 -23.41 4.14
C ILE A 177 27.04 -24.43 5.25
N ALA A 178 25.99 -24.95 5.89
CA ALA A 178 26.12 -26.01 6.90
C ALA A 178 26.68 -27.32 6.34
N ALA A 179 26.45 -27.60 5.05
CA ALA A 179 27.03 -28.73 4.32
C ALA A 179 28.50 -28.50 3.90
N GLY A 180 29.06 -27.32 4.17
CA GLY A 180 30.46 -26.98 3.88
C GLY A 180 30.74 -26.59 2.42
N LYS A 181 29.71 -26.21 1.66
CA LYS A 181 29.87 -25.66 0.30
C LYS A 181 30.47 -24.26 0.33
N SER A 182 31.05 -23.81 -0.78
CA SER A 182 31.55 -22.44 -0.89
C SER A 182 30.40 -21.43 -0.96
N GLU A 183 30.63 -20.18 -0.51
CA GLU A 183 29.60 -19.13 -0.51
C GLU A 183 28.98 -18.92 -1.91
N ALA A 184 29.80 -19.01 -2.97
CA ALA A 184 29.34 -18.86 -4.35
C ALA A 184 28.40 -20.01 -4.79
N GLU A 185 28.70 -21.25 -4.40
CA GLU A 185 27.85 -22.41 -4.70
C GLU A 185 26.54 -22.37 -3.89
N ALA A 186 26.60 -21.89 -2.65
CA ALA A 186 25.42 -21.71 -1.80
C ALA A 186 24.48 -20.61 -2.33
N GLU A 187 25.03 -19.50 -2.86
CA GLU A 187 24.22 -18.45 -3.50
C GLU A 187 23.55 -18.93 -4.79
N GLU A 188 24.22 -19.73 -5.62
CA GLU A 188 23.65 -20.28 -6.85
C GLU A 188 22.50 -21.26 -6.56
N GLU A 189 22.67 -22.15 -5.57
CA GLU A 189 21.60 -23.07 -5.13
C GLU A 189 20.41 -22.32 -4.52
N ALA A 190 20.66 -21.29 -3.71
CA ALA A 190 19.62 -20.46 -3.12
C ALA A 190 18.84 -19.69 -4.21
N HIS A 191 19.51 -19.19 -5.24
CA HIS A 191 18.87 -18.49 -6.35
C HIS A 191 18.01 -19.44 -7.21
N HIS A 192 18.49 -20.65 -7.49
CA HIS A 192 17.68 -21.64 -8.22
C HIS A 192 16.45 -22.04 -7.40
N MET A 193 16.60 -22.23 -6.09
CA MET A 193 15.49 -22.53 -5.18
C MET A 193 14.48 -21.38 -5.13
N PHE A 194 14.96 -20.13 -5.12
CA PHE A 194 14.13 -18.93 -5.18
C PHE A 194 13.22 -18.95 -6.42
N GLU A 195 13.80 -19.08 -7.62
CA GLU A 195 13.06 -19.06 -8.88
C GLU A 195 12.07 -20.24 -8.98
N GLU A 196 12.46 -21.43 -8.53
CA GLU A 196 11.60 -22.61 -8.55
C GLU A 196 10.36 -22.42 -7.67
N VAL A 197 10.56 -21.97 -6.43
CA VAL A 197 9.46 -21.74 -5.49
C VAL A 197 8.59 -20.58 -5.95
N GLU A 198 9.17 -19.51 -6.50
CA GLU A 198 8.43 -18.38 -7.03
C GLU A 198 7.50 -18.81 -8.18
N HIS A 199 8.02 -19.61 -9.12
CA HIS A 199 7.24 -20.11 -10.25
C HIS A 199 6.12 -21.06 -9.80
N GLN A 200 6.41 -21.99 -8.88
CA GLN A 200 5.42 -22.92 -8.34
C GLN A 200 4.28 -22.18 -7.61
N VAL A 201 4.61 -21.18 -6.79
CA VAL A 201 3.61 -20.42 -6.05
C VAL A 201 2.77 -19.55 -7.00
N ALA A 202 3.38 -18.96 -8.03
CA ALA A 202 2.66 -18.18 -9.04
C ALA A 202 1.66 -19.04 -9.83
N GLU A 203 2.05 -20.26 -10.23
CA GLU A 203 1.15 -21.20 -10.91
C GLU A 203 -0.04 -21.59 -10.02
N LEU A 204 0.21 -21.81 -8.72
CA LEU A 204 -0.83 -22.14 -7.76
C LEU A 204 -1.80 -20.99 -7.53
N ASN A 205 -1.32 -19.75 -7.49
CA ASN A 205 -2.18 -18.56 -7.41
C ASN A 205 -3.08 -18.47 -8.65
N ASN A 206 -2.52 -18.63 -9.85
CA ASN A 206 -3.28 -18.59 -11.10
C ASN A 206 -4.32 -19.72 -11.18
N ALA A 207 -3.97 -20.93 -10.77
CA ALA A 207 -4.90 -22.06 -10.73
C ALA A 207 -6.02 -21.87 -9.69
N ALA A 208 -5.72 -21.25 -8.55
CA ALA A 208 -6.72 -20.93 -7.52
C ALA A 208 -7.70 -19.85 -8.00
N MET A 209 -7.24 -18.88 -8.80
CA MET A 209 -8.10 -17.85 -9.41
C MET A 209 -9.09 -18.43 -10.43
N GLN A 210 -8.73 -19.50 -11.15
CA GLN A 210 -9.60 -20.10 -12.16
C GLN A 210 -10.73 -20.99 -11.60
N GLN A 211 -10.69 -21.40 -10.33
CA GLN A 211 -11.55 -22.49 -9.81
C GLN A 211 -12.60 -22.11 -8.74
N GLY A 212 -12.85 -20.83 -8.48
CA GLY A 212 -13.92 -20.45 -7.55
C GLY A 212 -14.05 -18.95 -7.26
N PRO A 213 -15.09 -18.55 -6.50
CA PRO A 213 -15.22 -17.16 -6.10
C PRO A 213 -14.04 -16.76 -5.20
N SER A 214 -13.50 -15.57 -5.45
CA SER A 214 -12.18 -15.07 -5.01
C SER A 214 -11.93 -14.98 -3.49
N TRP A 215 -12.86 -15.46 -2.66
CA TRP A 215 -12.81 -15.48 -1.20
C TRP A 215 -12.68 -16.91 -0.60
N LEU A 216 -12.72 -17.96 -1.41
CA LEU A 216 -12.75 -19.36 -0.96
C LEU A 216 -11.38 -20.04 -1.12
N ILE A 217 -10.68 -20.28 -0.01
CA ILE A 217 -9.43 -21.06 0.02
C ILE A 217 -9.75 -22.53 -0.29
N ARG A 218 -9.36 -23.03 -1.47
CA ARG A 218 -9.28 -24.48 -1.78
C ARG A 218 -7.84 -24.98 -2.00
N ALA A 219 -6.85 -24.11 -1.96
CA ALA A 219 -5.49 -24.42 -2.42
C ALA A 219 -4.64 -25.22 -1.41
N GLN A 220 -4.93 -25.19 -0.10
CA GLN A 220 -4.12 -25.89 0.91
C GLN A 220 -4.08 -27.41 0.69
N THR A 221 -5.16 -28.00 0.19
CA THR A 221 -5.25 -29.45 -0.03
C THR A 221 -4.43 -29.96 -1.21
N LYS A 222 -4.12 -29.08 -2.18
CA LYS A 222 -3.31 -29.44 -3.35
C LYS A 222 -1.81 -29.31 -3.04
N MET A 223 -1.38 -28.24 -2.35
CA MET A 223 0.02 -28.07 -1.93
C MET A 223 0.55 -29.26 -1.13
N ALA A 224 -0.23 -29.79 -0.18
CA ALA A 224 0.18 -30.96 0.62
C ALA A 224 0.27 -32.27 -0.19
N LYS A 225 -0.28 -32.32 -1.41
CA LYS A 225 -0.35 -33.53 -2.24
C LYS A 225 0.59 -33.53 -3.44
N THR A 226 0.89 -32.38 -4.04
CA THR A 226 1.71 -32.33 -5.27
C THR A 226 3.20 -32.10 -5.02
N HIS A 227 3.57 -31.40 -3.95
CA HIS A 227 4.98 -31.22 -3.57
C HIS A 227 5.10 -31.24 -2.04
N PRO A 228 5.36 -32.40 -1.40
CA PRO A 228 6.05 -32.34 -0.12
C PRO A 228 7.33 -31.56 -0.39
N ILE A 229 7.63 -30.52 0.39
CA ILE A 229 8.97 -29.92 0.40
C ILE A 229 9.92 -31.10 0.59
N GLN A 230 10.56 -31.52 -0.50
CA GLN A 230 11.53 -32.60 -0.45
C GLN A 230 12.73 -31.98 0.25
N SER A 231 12.70 -32.10 1.57
CA SER A 231 13.92 -32.08 2.35
C SER A 231 14.80 -33.19 1.80
N GLY A 232 15.77 -32.81 0.96
CA GLY A 232 17.03 -33.55 0.84
C GLY A 232 17.58 -33.83 2.25
N PRO A 233 18.43 -34.84 2.44
CA PRO A 233 18.48 -35.68 3.63
C PRO A 233 18.87 -34.89 4.89
N LEU A 234 17.88 -34.23 5.51
CA LEU A 234 18.02 -33.59 6.79
C LEU A 234 17.96 -34.68 7.86
N SER A 235 19.01 -34.72 8.68
CA SER A 235 19.16 -35.67 9.77
C SER A 235 17.88 -35.80 10.62
N PRO A 236 17.58 -36.99 11.17
CA PRO A 236 16.30 -37.30 11.86
C PRO A 236 16.02 -36.45 13.12
N LEU A 237 16.93 -35.56 13.52
CA LEU A 237 16.75 -34.63 14.63
C LEU A 237 15.99 -33.35 14.24
N CYS A 238 16.10 -32.86 13.00
CA CYS A 238 15.40 -31.62 12.57
C CYS A 238 13.90 -31.83 12.35
N VAL A 239 13.51 -32.98 11.81
CA VAL A 239 12.08 -33.34 11.58
C VAL A 239 11.31 -33.43 12.90
N ARG A 240 11.99 -33.79 14.00
CA ARG A 240 11.37 -33.90 15.32
C ARG A 240 11.10 -32.55 15.98
N LEU A 241 11.77 -31.48 15.56
CA LEU A 241 11.54 -30.14 16.10
C LEU A 241 10.35 -29.42 15.41
N LEU A 242 10.17 -29.65 14.11
CA LEU A 242 9.10 -29.03 13.31
C LEU A 242 7.70 -29.57 13.62
N LEU A 243 7.59 -30.85 14.01
CA LEU A 243 6.30 -31.46 14.36
C LEU A 243 5.80 -31.16 15.79
N ILE A 244 6.64 -30.59 16.66
CA ILE A 244 6.23 -30.27 18.05
C ILE A 244 5.58 -28.88 18.15
N SER A 245 5.78 -27.99 17.16
CA SER A 245 5.28 -26.60 17.22
C SER A 245 3.85 -26.39 16.69
N THR A 246 3.21 -27.39 16.07
CA THR A 246 1.93 -27.20 15.35
C THR A 246 0.72 -27.94 15.93
N SER A 247 0.75 -28.36 17.20
CA SER A 247 -0.42 -29.02 17.81
C SER A 247 -0.81 -28.45 19.18
N PRO A 248 -1.59 -27.36 19.24
CA PRO A 248 -2.66 -27.27 20.22
C PRO A 248 -3.88 -28.02 19.63
N TRP A 249 -4.58 -28.83 20.42
CA TRP A 249 -5.79 -29.60 20.05
C TRP A 249 -5.57 -31.01 19.46
N LEU A 250 -5.17 -31.95 20.31
CA LEU A 250 -5.67 -33.32 20.29
C LEU A 250 -5.74 -33.80 21.76
N SER A 251 -6.94 -33.75 22.34
CA SER A 251 -7.23 -34.44 23.61
C SER A 251 -7.22 -35.96 23.41
N PRO A 252 -6.82 -36.75 24.41
CA PRO A 252 -6.73 -38.20 24.29
C PRO A 252 -8.09 -38.83 24.56
N SER A 253 -8.59 -39.64 23.63
CA SER A 253 -9.71 -40.55 23.91
C SER A 253 -9.59 -41.75 22.99
N PHE A 254 -8.92 -42.80 23.46
CA PHE A 254 -9.18 -44.22 23.17
C PHE A 254 -8.39 -45.10 24.16
N LEU A 255 -8.97 -45.25 25.36
CA LEU A 255 -9.37 -46.55 25.93
C LEU A 255 -10.84 -46.39 26.33
#